data_AF-A0A1G0EC08-F1
#
_entry.id   AF-A0A1G0EC08-F1
#
_cell.length_a   1.000
_cell.length_b   1.000
_cell.length_c   1.000
_cell.angle_alpha   90.00
_cell.angle_beta   90.00
_cell.angle_gamma   90.00
#
_symmetry.space_group_name_H-M   'P 1'
#
loop_
_entity.id
_entity.type
_entity.pdbx_description
1 polymer ?
#
loop_
_entity_poly.entity_id
_entity_poly.type
_entity_poly.pdbx_seq_one_letter_code
_entity_poly.pdbx_strand_id
1 'polypeptide(L)'
;MHSVLKASSGKIRRAACRELFEKGTPVVPVSICGTRSILRDGHWFPRRGIITVTIGKPIAPEGKGWTAAIRLRNAAREEISRRCGEPDLAPGMTEEQAEV
;
A
#
# COMPACT_ATOMS: atom_id res chain seq x y z
N MET A 1 13.60 -8.95 7.53
CA MET A 1 12.92 -8.26 6.40
C MET A 1 11.47 -8.73 6.36
N HIS A 2 10.52 -7.89 6.72
CA HIS A 2 9.09 -8.21 6.55
C HIS A 2 8.59 -7.43 5.33
N SER A 3 8.43 -8.09 4.18
CA SER A 3 7.89 -7.47 2.97
C SER A 3 6.37 -7.64 2.92
N VAL A 4 5.62 -6.54 2.96
CA VAL A 4 4.16 -6.56 2.76
C VAL A 4 3.89 -6.37 1.27
N LEU A 5 3.55 -7.45 0.56
CA LEU A 5 3.18 -7.40 -0.86
C LEU A 5 1.69 -7.04 -1.03
N LYS A 6 1.36 -6.02 -1.83
CA LYS A 6 0.09 -6.01 -2.59
C LYS A 6 0.12 -5.14 -3.86
N ALA A 7 -0.33 -5.75 -4.96
CA ALA A 7 -0.59 -5.17 -6.27
C ALA A 7 -1.83 -4.25 -6.30
N SER A 8 -1.74 -3.19 -7.12
CA SER A 8 -2.76 -2.42 -7.89
C SER A 8 -4.25 -2.35 -7.46
N SER A 9 -4.65 -2.70 -6.23
CA SER A 9 -6.08 -2.80 -5.83
C SER A 9 -6.34 -2.36 -4.38
N GLY A 10 -5.46 -1.55 -3.81
CA GLY A 10 -5.82 -0.68 -2.68
C GLY A 10 -6.05 -1.33 -1.31
N LYS A 11 -5.63 -2.58 -1.05
CA LYS A 11 -5.79 -3.20 0.29
C LYS A 11 -4.45 -3.40 1.01
N ILE A 12 -3.93 -2.35 1.65
CA ILE A 12 -2.85 -2.51 2.62
C ILE A 12 -3.44 -3.17 3.88
N ARG A 13 -2.94 -4.36 4.24
CA ARG A 13 -3.43 -5.12 5.41
C ARG A 13 -3.10 -4.36 6.69
N ARG A 14 -4.14 -3.86 7.38
CA ARG A 14 -4.00 -3.05 8.61
C ARG A 14 -3.23 -3.79 9.71
N ALA A 15 -3.54 -5.07 9.92
CA ALA A 15 -2.88 -5.89 10.96
C ALA A 15 -1.36 -6.00 10.74
N ALA A 16 -0.91 -6.15 9.49
CA ALA A 16 0.51 -6.24 9.17
C ALA A 16 1.23 -4.90 9.42
N CYS A 17 0.64 -3.78 8.97
CA CYS A 17 1.20 -2.45 9.26
C CYS A 17 1.25 -2.16 10.78
N ARG A 18 0.24 -2.61 11.52
CA ARG A 18 0.20 -2.47 12.99
C ARG A 18 1.35 -3.22 13.66
N GLU A 19 1.58 -4.48 13.30
CA GLU A 19 2.68 -5.27 13.85
C GLU A 19 4.05 -4.60 13.61
N LEU A 20 4.27 -4.07 12.41
CA LEU A 20 5.50 -3.35 12.07
C LEU A 20 5.64 -2.06 12.88
N PHE A 21 4.54 -1.32 13.06
CA PHE A 21 4.51 -0.12 13.88
C PHE A 21 4.86 -0.43 15.35
N GLU A 22 4.24 -1.44 15.95
CA GLU A 22 4.49 -1.87 17.33
C GLU A 22 5.93 -2.33 17.55
N LYS A 23 6.56 -2.88 16.50
CA LYS A 23 7.98 -3.26 16.49
C LYS A 23 8.95 -2.11 16.19
N GLY A 24 8.46 -0.87 16.01
CA GLY A 24 9.30 0.26 15.63
C GLY A 24 10.00 0.09 14.28
N THR A 25 9.47 -0.77 13.40
CA THR A 25 10.12 -1.15 12.15
C THR A 25 9.64 -0.25 11.01
N PRO A 26 10.55 0.38 10.24
CA PRO A 26 10.18 1.19 9.07
C PRO A 26 9.44 0.39 7.99
N VAL A 27 8.52 1.05 7.31
CA VAL A 27 7.79 0.50 6.16
C VAL A 27 8.39 1.06 4.88
N VAL A 28 8.72 0.19 3.92
CA VAL A 28 9.21 0.60 2.60
C VAL A 28 8.08 0.44 1.58
N PRO A 29 7.55 1.54 1.00
CA PRO A 29 6.52 1.45 -0.03
C PRO A 29 7.10 0.95 -1.36
N VAL A 30 6.40 0.03 -2.02
CA VAL A 30 6.79 -0.53 -3.33
C VAL A 30 5.60 -0.48 -4.28
N SER A 31 5.79 0.14 -5.44
CA SER A 31 4.80 0.24 -6.51
C SER A 31 5.17 -0.66 -7.68
N ILE A 32 4.18 -1.35 -8.26
CA ILE A 32 4.34 -2.20 -9.44
C ILE A 32 3.30 -1.78 -10.49
N CYS A 33 3.76 -1.38 -11.66
CA CYS A 33 2.94 -0.88 -12.76
C CYS A 33 3.11 -1.74 -14.02
N GLY A 34 2.09 -1.81 -14.87
CA GLY A 34 2.15 -2.50 -16.16
C GLY A 34 1.79 -3.99 -16.14
N THR A 35 1.75 -4.63 -14.96
CA THR A 35 1.34 -6.04 -14.81
C THR A 35 -0.04 -6.32 -15.40
N ARG A 36 -1.02 -5.45 -15.11
CA ARG A 36 -2.38 -5.57 -15.64
C ARG A 36 -2.46 -5.37 -17.16
N SER A 37 -1.55 -4.61 -17.76
CA SER A 37 -1.49 -4.46 -19.22
C SER A 37 -0.90 -5.71 -19.91
N ILE A 38 -0.04 -6.44 -19.20
CA ILE A 38 0.56 -7.71 -19.65
C ILE A 38 -0.45 -8.85 -19.51
N LEU A 39 -1.10 -8.98 -18.36
CA LEU A 39 -2.09 -10.02 -18.11
C LEU A 39 -3.23 -9.44 -17.28
N ARG A 40 -4.38 -9.25 -17.93
CA ARG A 40 -5.62 -8.86 -17.24
C ARG A 40 -6.26 -10.08 -16.61
N ASP A 41 -6.99 -9.82 -15.53
CA ASP A 41 -7.85 -10.84 -14.93
C ASP A 41 -8.82 -11.43 -15.97
N GLY A 42 -9.03 -12.74 -15.93
CA GLY A 42 -9.83 -13.47 -16.92
C GLY A 42 -9.18 -13.71 -18.29
N HIS A 43 -7.95 -13.25 -18.52
CA HIS A 43 -7.19 -13.58 -19.74
C HIS A 43 -6.09 -14.62 -19.48
N TRP A 44 -5.88 -15.52 -20.44
CA TRP A 44 -4.92 -16.62 -20.34
C TRP A 44 -3.60 -16.38 -21.09
N PHE A 45 -3.62 -15.54 -22.13
CA PHE A 45 -2.44 -15.23 -22.94
C PHE A 45 -1.84 -13.87 -22.56
N PRO A 46 -0.58 -13.83 -22.07
CA PRO A 46 0.08 -12.58 -21.73
C PRO A 46 0.49 -11.80 -22.98
N ARG A 47 0.39 -10.48 -22.90
CA ARG A 47 0.92 -9.54 -23.89
C ARG A 47 2.35 -9.14 -23.52
N ARG A 48 3.21 -8.89 -24.51
CA ARG A 48 4.51 -8.26 -24.27
C ARG A 48 4.30 -6.85 -23.72
N GLY A 49 5.06 -6.49 -22.69
CA GLY A 49 4.97 -5.19 -22.05
C GLY A 49 6.06 -4.99 -21.01
N ILE A 50 6.17 -3.77 -20.50
CA ILE A 50 7.14 -3.39 -19.46
C ILE A 50 6.45 -3.44 -18.10
N ILE A 51 7.14 -4.03 -17.12
CA ILE A 51 6.78 -3.90 -15.71
C ILE A 51 7.73 -2.90 -15.08
N THR A 52 7.18 -1.85 -14.48
CA THR A 52 7.96 -0.87 -13.72
C THR A 52 7.78 -1.14 -12.25
N VAL A 53 8.88 -1.37 -11.53
CA VAL A 53 8.91 -1.50 -10.07
C VAL A 53 9.60 -0.28 -9.50
N THR A 54 8.96 0.38 -8.53
CA THR A 54 9.55 1.53 -7.84
C THR A 54 9.58 1.29 -6.34
N ILE A 55 10.75 1.46 -5.75
CA ILE A 55 10.98 1.34 -4.31
C ILE A 55 11.09 2.76 -3.75
N GLY A 56 10.18 3.12 -2.85
CA GLY A 56 10.18 4.42 -2.19
C GLY A 56 11.10 4.46 -0.98
N LYS A 57 11.20 5.64 -0.36
CA LYS A 57 12.00 5.83 0.86
C LYS A 57 11.37 5.07 2.05
N PRO A 58 12.17 4.50 2.97
CA PRO A 58 11.65 3.96 4.22
C PRO A 58 10.90 5.04 5.01
N ILE A 59 9.71 4.70 5.52
CA ILE A 59 8.87 5.55 6.37
C ILE A 59 8.94 4.99 7.78
N ALA A 60 9.51 5.75 8.70
CA ALA A 60 9.61 5.35 10.10
C ALA A 60 8.24 5.49 10.81
N PRO A 61 7.93 4.62 11.78
CA PRO A 61 6.78 4.82 12.64
C PRO A 61 7.00 6.05 13.54
N GLU A 62 6.01 6.94 13.61
CA GLU A 62 6.04 8.14 14.45
C GLU A 62 4.82 8.17 15.38
N GLY A 63 5.04 8.54 16.65
CA GLY A 63 3.99 8.61 17.66
C GLY A 63 3.69 7.26 18.33
N LYS A 64 2.52 7.16 18.97
CA LYS A 64 2.08 5.98 19.73
C LYS A 64 0.62 5.65 19.44
N GLY A 65 0.25 4.40 19.66
CA GLY A 65 -1.13 3.94 19.59
C GLY A 65 -1.66 3.73 18.17
N TRP A 66 -2.95 3.41 18.10
CA TRP A 66 -3.62 2.96 16.88
C TRP A 66 -3.65 4.01 15.76
N THR A 67 -3.92 5.28 16.11
CA THR A 67 -3.94 6.39 15.16
C THR A 67 -2.59 6.59 14.48
N ALA A 68 -1.49 6.42 15.21
CA ALA A 68 -0.14 6.50 14.66
C ALA A 68 0.15 5.36 13.66
N ALA A 69 -0.30 4.14 13.96
CA ALA A 69 -0.21 3.01 13.03
C ALA A 69 -1.04 3.24 11.75
N ILE A 70 -2.22 3.86 11.86
CA ILE A 70 -3.03 4.25 10.70
C ILE A 70 -2.32 5.31 9.85
N ARG A 71 -1.70 6.32 10.47
CA ARG A 71 -0.94 7.35 9.76
C ARG A 71 0.20 6.75 8.95
N LEU A 72 0.99 5.84 9.55
CA LEU A 72 2.06 5.11 8.84
C LEU A 72 1.53 4.37 7.61
N ARG A 73 0.40 3.67 7.77
CA ARG A 73 -0.27 2.95 6.66
C ARG A 73 -0.72 3.91 5.55
N ASN A 74 -1.34 5.03 5.92
CA ASN A 74 -1.86 5.99 4.96
C ASN A 74 -0.74 6.70 4.20
N ALA A 75 0.36 7.07 4.87
CA ALA A 75 1.54 7.64 4.24
C ALA A 75 2.17 6.66 3.22
N ALA A 76 2.29 5.38 3.58
CA ALA A 76 2.75 4.36 2.65
C ALA A 76 1.80 4.18 1.45
N ARG A 77 0.48 4.23 1.67
CA ARG A 77 -0.52 4.18 0.60
C ARG A 77 -0.35 5.35 -0.36
N GLU A 78 -0.22 6.56 0.17
CA GLU A 78 -0.09 7.77 -0.63
C GLU A 78 1.14 7.72 -1.54
N GLU A 79 2.29 7.29 -1.01
CA GLU A 79 3.52 7.14 -1.80
C GLU A 79 3.36 6.10 -2.92
N ILE A 80 2.69 4.98 -2.63
CA ILE A 80 2.41 3.95 -3.63
C ILE A 80 1.49 4.50 -4.72
N SER A 81 0.40 5.16 -4.34
CA SER A 81 -0.60 5.73 -5.26
C SER A 81 0.01 6.79 -6.19
N ARG A 82 0.87 7.68 -5.67
CA ARG A 82 1.58 8.69 -6.47
C ARG A 82 2.36 8.07 -7.65
N ARG A 83 2.88 6.86 -7.48
CA ARG A 83 3.74 6.19 -8.47
C ARG A 83 2.98 5.18 -9.35
N CYS A 84 1.81 4.71 -8.92
CA CYS A 84 1.02 3.74 -9.68
C CYS A 84 0.23 4.33 -10.85
N GLY A 85 -0.05 5.64 -10.84
CA GLY A 85 -0.72 6.33 -11.95
C GLY A 85 -2.20 5.96 -12.15
N GLU A 86 -2.77 5.14 -11.25
CA GLU A 86 -4.21 4.86 -11.18
C GLU A 86 -4.84 5.79 -10.13
N PRO A 87 -5.99 6.44 -10.42
CA PRO A 87 -6.69 7.24 -9.41
C PRO A 87 -7.16 6.34 -8.25
N ASP A 88 -6.98 6.80 -7.01
CA ASP A 88 -7.49 6.09 -5.83
C ASP A 88 -9.02 6.17 -5.83
N LEU A 89 -9.68 5.14 -6.38
CA LEU A 89 -11.14 5.07 -6.49
C LEU A 89 -11.85 4.84 -5.13
N ALA A 90 -11.11 4.86 -4.02
CA ALA A 90 -11.66 4.89 -2.68
C ALA A 90 -11.55 6.31 -2.09
N PRO A 91 -12.52 7.21 -2.34
CA PRO A 91 -12.65 8.41 -1.53
C PRO A 91 -12.80 8.00 -0.06
N GLY A 92 -12.19 8.78 0.84
CA GLY A 92 -11.98 8.44 2.23
C GLY A 92 -13.20 7.82 2.92
N MET A 93 -12.99 6.66 3.53
CA MET A 93 -13.77 6.29 4.71
C MET A 93 -13.30 7.22 5.83
N THR A 94 -13.91 8.39 5.92
CA THR A 94 -13.81 9.27 7.10
C THR A 94 -14.19 8.44 8.33
N GLU A 95 -13.33 8.46 9.34
CA GLU A 95 -13.56 7.82 10.63
C GLU A 95 -14.77 8.50 11.32
N GLU A 96 -15.88 7.79 11.49
CA GLU A 96 -16.81 8.06 12.58
C GLU A 96 -17.62 6.80 12.94
N GLN A 97 -17.77 6.57 14.25
CA GLN A 97 -18.63 5.59 14.93
C GLN A 97 -18.10 4.16 15.12
N ALA A 98 -17.43 3.95 16.27
CA ALA A 98 -17.72 2.84 17.19
C ALA A 98 -16.94 3.03 18.51
N GLU A 99 -17.38 3.98 19.32
CA GLU A 99 -17.27 3.92 20.78
C GLU A 99 -18.67 3.59 21.30
N VAL A 100 -18.87 2.36 21.77
CA VAL A 100 -19.61 1.93 22.98
C VAL A 100 -19.06 0.57 23.37
#